data_AF-F7VMF0-F1
#
_entry.id   AF-F7VMF0-F1
#
_cell.length_a   1.000
_cell.length_b   1.000
_cell.length_c   1.000
_cell.angle_alpha   90.00
_cell.angle_beta   90.00
_cell.angle_gamma   90.00
#
_symmetry.space_group_name_H-M   'P 1'
#
loop_
_entity.id
_entity.type
_entity.pdbx_description
1 polymer ?
#
loop_
_entity_poly.entity_id
_entity_poly.type
_entity_poly.pdbx_seq_one_letter_code
_entity_poly.pdbx_strand_id
1 'polypeptide(L)'
;MADYYAQRASAGLLISEGTGISREGLGWPFAPGLWTDEQVEAWKPVTDAVHRAGGRIVTQLWHMGRVVHPDFLGGEAPLSSSATTAPGQAHTYDGKKPYEAARAATLDDIARVLDDYSRAARNAKAAGFEWRAVARRQWLSDRPVPA
;
A
#
# COMPACT_ATOMS: atom_id res chain seq x y z
N MET A 1 16.78 3.30 0.05
CA MET A 1 15.68 3.87 -0.76
C MET A 1 16.05 5.21 -1.38
N ALA A 2 16.58 6.19 -0.62
CA ALA A 2 16.91 7.51 -1.15
C ALA A 2 17.82 7.48 -2.38
N ASP A 3 18.98 6.80 -2.30
CA ASP A 3 19.89 6.67 -3.44
C ASP A 3 19.25 5.99 -4.65
N TYR A 4 18.42 4.98 -4.41
CA TYR A 4 17.71 4.23 -5.46
C TYR A 4 16.78 5.14 -6.29
N TYR A 5 15.98 5.98 -5.62
CA TYR A 5 15.09 6.91 -6.31
C TYR A 5 15.84 8.11 -6.91
N ALA A 6 16.86 8.63 -6.22
CA ALA A 6 17.67 9.76 -6.71
C ALA A 6 18.38 9.42 -8.03
N GLN A 7 18.93 8.21 -8.17
CA GLN A 7 19.53 7.74 -9.43
C GLN A 7 18.54 7.70 -10.61
N ARG A 8 17.24 7.68 -10.33
CA ARG A 8 16.15 7.58 -11.32
C ARG A 8 15.40 8.90 -11.51
N ALA A 9 15.83 9.97 -10.85
CA ALA A 9 15.17 11.27 -10.86
C ALA A 9 15.14 11.96 -12.25
N SER A 10 15.89 11.44 -13.23
CA SER A 10 15.81 11.89 -14.62
C SER A 10 14.50 11.50 -15.33
N ALA A 11 13.72 10.57 -14.76
CA ALA A 11 12.39 10.26 -15.25
C ALA A 11 11.44 11.47 -15.05
N GLY A 12 10.53 11.71 -16.00
CA GLY A 12 9.60 12.85 -15.91
C GLY A 12 8.68 12.80 -14.67
N LEU A 13 8.30 11.60 -14.23
CA LEU A 13 7.60 11.37 -12.96
C LEU A 13 7.94 9.99 -12.43
N LEU A 14 8.38 9.91 -11.17
CA LEU A 14 8.53 8.66 -10.44
C LEU A 14 7.24 8.32 -9.69
N ILE A 15 6.90 7.03 -9.66
CA ILE A 15 5.86 6.47 -8.81
C ILE A 15 6.56 5.52 -7.84
N SER A 16 6.32 5.69 -6.53
CA SER A 16 6.90 4.80 -5.54
C SER A 16 6.43 3.35 -5.72
N GLU A 17 7.16 2.42 -5.13
CA GLU A 17 6.64 1.09 -4.83
C GLU A 17 5.33 1.14 -4.01
N GLY A 18 4.59 0.02 -4.02
CA GLY A 18 3.33 -0.11 -3.28
C GLY A 18 3.53 0.19 -1.80
N THR A 19 2.95 1.30 -1.35
CA THR A 19 3.14 1.83 0.01
C THR A 19 1.84 1.64 0.79
N GLY A 20 1.89 0.81 1.83
CA GLY A 20 0.70 0.45 2.61
C GLY A 20 0.06 1.66 3.29
N ILE A 21 -1.28 1.72 3.27
CA ILE A 21 -2.05 2.78 3.96
C ILE A 21 -2.39 2.44 5.41
N SER A 22 -2.23 1.17 5.79
CA SER A 22 -2.50 0.63 7.12
C SER A 22 -1.79 -0.71 7.27
N ARG A 23 -1.70 -1.20 8.52
CA ARG A 23 -1.21 -2.56 8.79
C ARG A 23 -2.12 -3.62 8.18
N GLU A 24 -3.44 -3.43 8.23
CA GLU A 24 -4.42 -4.35 7.63
C GLU A 24 -4.24 -4.48 6.11
N GLY A 25 -3.87 -3.39 5.45
CA GLY A 25 -3.71 -3.33 4.01
C GLY A 25 -2.35 -3.79 3.46
N LEU A 26 -1.39 -4.18 4.31
CA LEU A 26 -0.02 -4.49 3.87
C LEU A 26 0.42 -5.90 4.27
N GLY A 27 0.48 -6.79 3.28
CA GLY A 27 0.88 -8.19 3.42
C GLY A 27 2.13 -8.58 2.66
N TRP A 28 2.98 -7.60 2.31
CA TRP A 28 4.25 -7.86 1.61
C TRP A 28 5.43 -7.64 2.55
N PRO A 29 6.30 -8.65 2.78
CA PRO A 29 7.45 -8.51 3.65
C PRO A 29 8.35 -7.36 3.21
N PHE A 30 8.79 -6.54 4.17
CA PHE A 30 9.68 -5.40 3.96
C PHE A 30 9.15 -4.28 3.04
N ALA A 31 7.89 -4.35 2.60
CA ALA A 31 7.28 -3.25 1.87
C ALA A 31 7.06 -2.03 2.81
N PRO A 32 7.19 -0.80 2.30
CA PRO A 32 7.03 0.39 3.11
C PRO A 32 5.56 0.69 3.42
N GLY A 33 5.36 1.46 4.49
CA GLY A 33 4.07 2.01 4.90
C GLY A 33 4.06 3.54 4.92
N LEU A 34 2.88 4.12 5.12
CA LEU A 34 2.69 5.57 5.25
C LEU A 34 1.53 5.93 6.18
N TRP A 35 1.35 5.17 7.26
CA TRP A 35 0.29 5.38 8.26
C TRP A 35 0.78 5.86 9.62
N THR A 36 2.09 5.80 9.89
CA THR A 36 2.70 6.34 11.12
C THR A 36 3.59 7.55 10.84
N ASP A 37 3.86 8.34 11.88
CA ASP A 37 4.75 9.51 11.78
C ASP A 37 6.19 9.10 11.49
N GLU A 38 6.67 7.99 12.07
CA GLU A 38 8.02 7.46 11.79
C GLU A 38 8.20 7.09 10.33
N GLN A 39 7.15 6.52 9.70
CA GLN A 39 7.16 6.22 8.28
C GLN A 39 7.21 7.48 7.44
N VAL A 40 6.48 8.54 7.82
CA VAL A 40 6.53 9.85 7.17
C VAL A 40 7.94 10.43 7.24
N GLU A 41 8.55 10.46 8.43
CA GLU A 41 9.91 10.95 8.61
C GLU A 41 10.93 10.13 7.82
N ALA A 42 10.75 8.80 7.72
CA ALA A 42 11.62 7.93 6.93
C ALA A 42 11.52 8.17 5.42
N TRP A 43 10.37 8.66 4.92
CA TRP A 43 10.18 8.99 3.51
C TRP A 43 10.75 10.36 3.11
N LYS A 44 10.82 11.33 4.03
CA LYS A 44 11.32 12.69 3.70
C LYS A 44 12.72 12.71 3.06
N PRO A 45 13.73 11.98 3.57
CA PRO A 45 15.04 11.93 2.91
C PRO A 45 14.98 11.40 1.47
N VAL A 46 14.01 10.52 1.17
CA VAL A 46 13.84 9.93 -0.16
C VAL A 46 13.25 10.95 -1.14
N THR A 47 12.16 11.61 -0.77
CA THR A 47 11.53 12.65 -1.59
C THR A 47 12.47 13.83 -1.78
N ASP A 48 13.16 14.25 -0.72
CA ASP A 48 14.18 15.30 -0.79
C ASP A 48 15.33 14.95 -1.73
N ALA A 49 15.80 13.70 -1.74
CA ALA A 49 16.87 13.28 -2.64
C ALA A 49 16.43 13.33 -4.12
N VAL A 50 15.19 12.93 -4.42
CA VAL A 50 14.61 13.06 -5.76
C VAL A 50 14.50 14.53 -6.16
N HIS A 51 14.02 15.40 -5.26
CA HIS A 51 13.87 16.83 -5.53
C HIS A 51 15.21 17.53 -5.73
N ARG A 52 16.23 17.23 -4.92
CA ARG A 52 17.59 17.75 -5.12
C ARG A 52 18.19 17.35 -6.46
N ALA A 53 17.82 16.19 -6.98
CA ALA A 53 18.19 15.73 -8.32
C ALA A 53 17.29 16.30 -9.44
N GLY A 54 16.36 17.22 -9.12
CA GLY A 54 15.46 17.86 -10.09
C GLY A 54 14.26 17.00 -10.53
N GLY A 55 14.05 15.84 -9.90
CA GLY A 55 12.97 14.92 -10.24
C GLY A 55 11.65 15.23 -9.53
N ARG A 56 10.61 14.47 -9.89
CA ARG A 56 9.28 14.51 -9.28
C ARG A 56 8.88 13.10 -8.84
N ILE A 57 8.21 12.96 -7.69
CA ILE A 57 7.76 11.66 -7.20
C ILE A 57 6.37 11.73 -6.57
N VAL A 58 5.53 10.76 -6.92
CA VAL A 58 4.23 10.50 -6.27
C VAL A 58 4.26 9.15 -5.55
N THR A 59 3.45 9.00 -4.51
CA THR A 59 3.31 7.71 -3.81
C THR A 59 2.20 6.85 -4.42
N GLN A 60 2.44 5.54 -4.51
CA GLN A 60 1.43 4.54 -4.81
C GLN A 60 0.80 4.02 -3.51
N LEU A 61 -0.36 4.57 -3.14
CA LEU A 61 -1.10 4.12 -1.95
C LEU A 61 -1.73 2.75 -2.17
N TRP A 62 -1.50 1.84 -1.24
CA TRP A 62 -1.80 0.43 -1.42
C TRP A 62 -2.60 -0.16 -0.25
N HIS A 63 -3.66 -0.88 -0.61
CA HIS A 63 -4.39 -1.80 0.25
C HIS A 63 -4.55 -3.13 -0.49
N MET A 64 -3.93 -4.18 0.03
CA MET A 64 -3.85 -5.49 -0.61
C MET A 64 -5.15 -6.28 -0.46
N GLY A 65 -5.92 -6.08 0.61
CA GLY A 65 -7.18 -6.79 0.83
C GLY A 65 -6.97 -8.30 0.98
N ARG A 66 -7.71 -9.12 0.21
CA ARG A 66 -7.69 -10.59 0.32
C ARG A 66 -6.34 -11.27 0.00
N VAL A 67 -5.35 -10.52 -0.46
CA VAL A 67 -3.98 -11.03 -0.67
C VAL A 67 -3.02 -10.69 0.47
N VAL A 68 -3.55 -10.33 1.65
CA VAL A 68 -2.79 -10.27 2.91
C VAL A 68 -2.93 -11.60 3.63
N HIS A 69 -1.83 -12.14 4.18
CA HIS A 69 -1.86 -13.34 5.01
C HIS A 69 -2.18 -12.99 6.48
N PRO A 70 -2.95 -13.81 7.22
CA PRO A 70 -3.24 -13.58 8.65
C PRO A 70 -2.00 -13.41 9.55
N ASP A 71 -0.85 -13.95 9.15
CA ASP A 71 0.45 -13.71 9.82
C ASP A 71 0.78 -12.22 10.00
N PHE A 72 0.37 -11.37 9.05
CA PHE A 72 0.58 -9.92 9.15
C PHE A 72 -0.44 -9.23 10.07
N LEU A 73 -1.54 -9.93 10.39
CA LEU A 73 -2.74 -9.41 11.03
C LEU A 73 -2.96 -9.99 12.44
N GLY A 74 -1.98 -10.73 12.98
CA GLY A 74 -2.11 -11.37 14.28
C GLY A 74 -3.12 -12.53 14.31
N GLY A 75 -3.34 -13.17 13.16
CA GLY A 75 -4.28 -14.28 13.01
C GLY A 75 -5.67 -13.87 12.52
N GLU A 76 -5.96 -12.57 12.41
CA GLU A 76 -7.23 -12.09 11.87
C GLU A 76 -7.35 -12.33 10.36
N ALA A 77 -8.58 -12.58 9.89
CA ALA A 77 -8.85 -12.81 8.48
C ALA A 77 -8.64 -11.52 7.65
N PRO A 78 -8.04 -11.63 6.44
CA PRO A 78 -7.85 -10.47 5.58
C PRO A 78 -9.19 -9.89 5.11
N LEU A 79 -9.19 -8.60 4.75
CA LEU A 79 -10.40 -7.90 4.34
C LEU A 79 -10.65 -8.02 2.82
N SER A 80 -11.85 -8.44 2.42
CA SER A 80 -12.29 -8.59 1.03
C SER A 80 -13.65 -7.94 0.77
N SER A 81 -13.97 -7.62 -0.49
CA SER A 81 -15.32 -7.19 -0.88
C SER A 81 -16.34 -8.31 -0.69
N SER A 82 -15.90 -9.56 -0.90
CA SER A 82 -16.66 -10.78 -0.64
C SER A 82 -15.78 -11.82 0.05
N ALA A 83 -16.40 -12.70 0.85
CA ALA A 83 -15.70 -13.78 1.55
C ALA A 83 -15.15 -14.83 0.56
N THR A 84 -13.92 -14.61 0.12
CA THR A 84 -13.28 -15.36 -0.97
C THR A 84 -11.79 -15.52 -0.67
N THR A 85 -11.19 -16.58 -1.20
CA THR A 85 -9.75 -16.85 -1.07
C THR A 85 -9.05 -16.51 -2.39
N ALA A 86 -7.95 -15.78 -2.32
CA ALA A 86 -7.14 -15.53 -3.51
C ALA A 86 -6.43 -16.81 -4.00
N PRO A 87 -6.22 -16.98 -5.31
CA PRO A 87 -5.43 -18.11 -5.81
C PRO A 87 -3.94 -17.93 -5.50
N GLY A 88 -3.22 -19.04 -5.33
CA GLY A 88 -1.77 -19.04 -5.16
C GLY A 88 -1.31 -18.92 -3.70
N GLN A 89 -0.14 -18.31 -3.50
CA GLN A 89 0.53 -18.24 -2.21
C GLN A 89 0.91 -16.80 -1.85
N ALA A 90 0.71 -16.44 -0.58
CA ALA A 90 1.22 -15.24 0.04
C ALA A 90 2.73 -15.36 0.32
N HIS A 91 3.46 -14.26 0.20
CA HIS A 91 4.82 -14.17 0.71
C HIS A 91 4.76 -13.71 2.17
N THR A 92 5.25 -14.53 3.11
CA THR A 92 5.30 -14.20 4.55
C THR A 92 6.76 -14.12 5.00
N TYR A 93 6.99 -13.71 6.25
CA TYR A 93 8.34 -13.71 6.83
C TYR A 93 8.92 -15.12 6.99
N ASP A 94 8.07 -16.15 7.08
CA ASP A 94 8.48 -17.56 7.20
C ASP A 94 8.49 -18.29 5.83
N GLY A 95 8.38 -17.56 4.73
CA GLY A 95 8.29 -18.11 3.38
C GLY A 95 6.89 -18.11 2.79
N LYS A 96 6.66 -18.90 1.75
CA LYS A 96 5.38 -18.90 1.03
C LYS A 96 4.33 -19.73 1.76
N LYS A 97 3.14 -19.16 1.97
CA LYS A 97 1.99 -19.83 2.59
C LYS A 97 0.75 -19.70 1.70
N PRO A 98 -0.19 -20.66 1.68
CA PRO A 98 -1.45 -20.51 0.96
C PRO A 98 -2.20 -19.25 1.40
N TYR A 99 -2.92 -18.59 0.50
CA TYR A 99 -3.86 -17.54 0.93
C TYR A 99 -5.00 -18.13 1.76
N GLU A 100 -5.48 -17.35 2.71
CA GLU A 100 -6.61 -17.72 3.56
C GLU A 100 -7.90 -17.01 3.16
N ALA A 101 -9.04 -17.54 3.62
CA ALA A 101 -10.34 -16.98 3.33
C ALA A 101 -10.47 -15.58 3.95
N ALA A 102 -10.76 -14.60 3.12
CA ALA A 102 -10.99 -13.25 3.58
C ALA A 102 -12.39 -13.08 4.16
N ARG A 103 -12.56 -12.13 5.08
CA ARG A 103 -13.88 -11.69 5.54
C ARG A 103 -14.47 -10.66 4.57
N ALA A 104 -15.79 -10.70 4.38
CA ALA A 104 -16.49 -9.69 3.61
C ALA A 104 -16.53 -8.37 4.42
N ALA A 105 -16.23 -7.25 3.78
CA ALA A 105 -16.23 -5.95 4.43
C ALA A 105 -17.65 -5.50 4.79
N THR A 106 -17.75 -4.94 5.99
CA THR A 106 -18.93 -4.18 6.42
C THR A 106 -18.87 -2.73 5.92
N LEU A 107 -19.95 -1.97 6.11
CA LEU A 107 -19.93 -0.52 5.83
C LEU A 107 -18.92 0.22 6.72
N ASP A 108 -18.76 -0.23 7.97
CA ASP A 108 -17.80 0.37 8.92
C ASP A 108 -16.36 0.09 8.49
N ASP A 109 -16.08 -1.10 7.95
CA ASP A 109 -14.78 -1.41 7.35
C ASP A 109 -14.47 -0.50 6.17
N ILE A 110 -15.46 -0.27 5.29
CA ILE A 110 -15.30 0.60 4.13
C ILE A 110 -15.01 2.04 4.59
N ALA A 111 -15.76 2.54 5.57
CA ALA A 111 -15.53 3.88 6.13
C ALA A 111 -14.12 4.01 6.71
N ARG A 112 -13.67 3.02 7.50
CA ARG A 112 -12.32 2.99 8.07
C ARG A 112 -11.22 2.94 7.00
N VAL A 113 -11.39 2.12 5.96
CA VAL A 113 -10.42 2.04 4.86
C VAL A 113 -10.33 3.36 4.08
N LEU A 114 -11.46 4.05 3.89
CA LEU A 114 -11.47 5.39 3.28
C LEU A 114 -10.69 6.40 4.15
N ASP A 115 -10.88 6.36 5.46
CA ASP A 115 -10.12 7.19 6.40
C ASP A 115 -8.62 6.86 6.40
N ASP A 116 -8.26 5.58 6.29
CA ASP A 116 -6.87 5.14 6.16
C ASP A 116 -6.23 5.70 4.87
N TYR A 117 -6.94 5.65 3.74
CA TYR A 117 -6.48 6.28 2.50
C TYR A 117 -6.32 7.79 2.64
N SER A 118 -7.28 8.46 3.28
CA SER A 118 -7.25 9.91 3.51
C SER A 118 -6.08 10.31 4.41
N ARG A 119 -5.83 9.56 5.49
CA ARG A 119 -4.68 9.75 6.37
C ARG A 119 -3.37 9.50 5.62
N ALA A 120 -3.24 8.39 4.90
CA ALA A 120 -2.03 8.09 4.13
C ALA A 120 -1.74 9.13 3.05
N ALA A 121 -2.76 9.70 2.39
CA ALA A 121 -2.58 10.80 1.45
C ALA A 121 -2.09 12.09 2.11
N ARG A 122 -2.60 12.43 3.31
CA ARG A 122 -2.08 13.56 4.10
C ARG A 122 -0.63 13.33 4.53
N ASN A 123 -0.32 12.10 4.94
CA ASN A 123 1.03 11.68 5.31
C ASN A 123 1.99 11.72 4.12
N ALA A 124 1.54 11.36 2.92
CA ALA A 124 2.32 11.50 1.69
C ALA A 124 2.70 12.96 1.42
N LYS A 125 1.75 13.87 1.58
CA LYS A 125 2.02 15.30 1.47
C LYS A 125 3.02 15.77 2.53
N ALA A 126 2.88 15.32 3.78
CA ALA A 126 3.81 15.63 4.85
C ALA A 126 5.22 15.05 4.62
N ALA A 127 5.31 13.92 3.94
CA ALA A 127 6.57 13.28 3.52
C ALA A 127 7.19 13.93 2.26
N GLY A 128 6.55 14.95 1.68
CA GLY A 128 7.09 15.66 0.52
C GLY A 128 6.80 15.02 -0.83
N PHE A 129 5.85 14.09 -0.94
CA PHE A 129 5.40 13.62 -2.26
C PHE A 129 4.56 14.68 -2.98
N GLU A 130 4.57 14.65 -4.31
CA GLU A 130 3.69 15.46 -5.15
C GLU A 130 2.21 15.07 -4.91
N TRP A 131 1.31 16.05 -4.97
CA TRP A 131 -0.08 15.97 -4.47
C TRP A 131 -1.01 15.00 -5.21
N ARG A 132 -0.56 14.37 -6.31
CA ARG A 132 -1.33 13.39 -7.09
C ARG A 132 -0.94 11.96 -6.72
N ALA A 133 -1.39 11.46 -5.57
CA ALA A 133 -1.21 10.06 -5.22
C ALA A 133 -1.97 9.14 -6.21
N VAL A 134 -1.33 8.06 -6.66
CA VAL A 134 -1.96 7.05 -7.53
C VAL A 134 -2.40 5.88 -6.66
N ALA A 135 -3.71 5.64 -6.56
CA ALA A 135 -4.24 4.53 -5.76
C ALA A 135 -4.49 3.29 -6.65
N ARG A 136 -3.87 2.15 -6.30
CA ARG A 136 -4.18 0.85 -6.93
C ARG A 136 -5.13 0.07 -6.01
N ARG A 137 -6.40 -0.06 -6.42
CA ARG A 137 -7.44 -0.78 -5.67
C ARG A 137 -7.55 -2.24 -6.13
N GLN A 138 -6.59 -3.07 -5.71
CA GLN A 138 -6.63 -4.50 -6.04
C GLN A 138 -7.80 -5.25 -5.37
N TRP A 139 -8.48 -4.61 -4.41
CA TRP A 139 -9.64 -5.12 -3.68
C TRP A 139 -10.99 -5.03 -4.45
N LEU A 140 -11.06 -4.22 -5.52
CA LEU A 140 -12.25 -4.06 -6.36
C LEU A 140 -12.21 -4.90 -7.65
N SER A 141 -11.03 -5.33 -8.07
CA SER A 141 -10.84 -6.00 -9.36
C SER A 141 -10.98 -7.51 -9.20
N ASP A 142 -12.21 -8.00 -9.06
CA ASP A 142 -12.63 -9.36 -9.42
C ASP A 142 -14.17 -9.47 -9.54
N ARG A 143 -14.85 -8.41 -10.01
CA ARG A 143 -16.21 -8.57 -10.53
C ARG A 143 -16.09 -9.14 -11.94
N PRO A 144 -16.69 -10.32 -12.26
CA PRO A 144 -16.87 -10.70 -13.65
C PRO A 144 -17.66 -9.59 -14.33
N VAL A 145 -17.17 -9.12 -15.48
CA VAL A 145 -17.94 -8.25 -16.36
C VAL A 145 -19.12 -9.09 -16.85
N PRO A 146 -20.39 -8.69 -16.59
CA PRO A 146 -21.52 -9.36 -17.22
C PRO A 146 -21.36 -9.24 -18.74
N ALA A 147 -21.52 -10.36 -19.44
CA ALA A 147 -21.59 -10.38 -20.89
C ALA A 147 -22.78 -9.56 -21.41
#